data_AF-W6ZKZ1-F1
#
_entry.id   AF-W6ZKZ1-F1
#
_cell.length_a   1.000
_cell.length_b   1.000
_cell.length_c   1.000
_cell.angle_alpha   90.00
_cell.angle_beta   90.00
_cell.angle_gamma   90.00
#
_symmetry.space_group_name_H-M   'P 1'
#
loop_
_entity.id
_entity.type
_entity.pdbx_description
1 polymer ?
#
loop_
_entity_poly.entity_id
_entity_poly.type
_entity_poly.pdbx_seq_one_letter_code
_entity_poly.pdbx_strand_id
1 'polypeptide(L)'
;MVLQLFIPEGEGQHPLTRKRPSGLPAQLDLITSPWRSSLAAAGLTGFLALVGRSHPGTFLRSTAFFSIVDLSWTSAGLYGQREINRGVFKMENITPEPGKLWKRTTQWTAHDATLAGGVLGIVTALNPRAFPGAYGISRFIGAATVGCALGYKAGQTFITRIDPRLMSVIETSDKITRRRAYDKLQRDEEAKASLSFVGRLALKYHTSPYVQILQNPLYYAGAMGMVGVSSVQQHAKPSSQASRGPAVSSSLQADAAKFTLIQIEFKADEFTGPDMEAGYRAYKDSPQTRDVNAIQEWREKIKRHREQIRKEIVLLWRRLGLREDIFYLQTEEDRGIRSSDTTKQTRKSNCGRCTEQTMLNLPAQNPKHRSSRQ
;
A
#
# COMPACT_ATOMS: atom_id res chain seq x y z
N MET A 1 -20.84 -14.93 -2.48
CA MET A 1 -21.28 -13.59 -2.96
C MET A 1 -20.27 -12.59 -2.43
N VAL A 2 -19.81 -11.66 -3.26
CA VAL A 2 -18.73 -10.73 -2.89
C VAL A 2 -19.30 -9.32 -2.71
N LEU A 3 -18.88 -8.65 -1.64
CA LEU A 3 -19.39 -7.34 -1.25
C LEU A 3 -18.26 -6.31 -1.15
N GLN A 4 -18.38 -5.21 -1.90
CA GLN A 4 -17.62 -4.00 -1.67
C GLN A 4 -18.41 -3.11 -0.72
N LEU A 5 -17.86 -2.81 0.46
CA LEU A 5 -18.52 -2.02 1.50
C LEU A 5 -18.09 -0.56 1.46
N PHE A 6 -19.00 0.34 1.86
CA PHE A 6 -18.77 1.77 2.09
C PHE A 6 -18.15 2.50 0.90
N ILE A 7 -18.86 2.50 -0.23
CA ILE A 7 -18.47 3.28 -1.40
C ILE A 7 -18.67 4.77 -1.09
N PRO A 8 -17.60 5.59 -1.20
CA PRO A 8 -17.70 7.03 -0.93
C PRO A 8 -18.61 7.73 -1.95
N GLU A 9 -19.18 8.87 -1.54
CA GLU A 9 -19.91 9.76 -2.45
C GLU A 9 -19.03 10.22 -3.61
N GLY A 10 -19.59 10.26 -4.82
CA GLY A 10 -18.92 10.71 -6.03
C GLY A 10 -17.79 9.79 -6.53
N GLU A 11 -17.80 8.50 -6.22
CA GLU A 11 -16.77 7.56 -6.70
C GLU A 11 -16.66 7.59 -8.24
N GLY A 12 -15.49 7.94 -8.76
CA GLY A 12 -15.17 8.00 -10.18
C GLY A 12 -15.51 9.33 -10.87
N GLN A 13 -16.16 10.28 -10.19
CA GLN A 13 -16.56 11.56 -10.79
C GLN A 13 -15.48 12.63 -10.70
N HIS A 14 -14.58 12.53 -9.71
CA HIS A 14 -13.54 13.52 -9.46
C HIS A 14 -12.22 12.84 -9.04
N PRO A 15 -11.04 13.43 -9.29
CA PRO A 15 -9.76 12.87 -8.87
C PRO A 15 -9.65 12.58 -7.37
N LEU A 16 -10.38 13.31 -6.50
CA LEU A 16 -10.41 13.04 -5.04
C LEU A 16 -11.05 11.72 -4.66
N THR A 17 -12.05 11.31 -5.44
CA THR A 17 -12.86 10.13 -5.24
C THR A 17 -12.64 9.18 -6.39
N ARG A 18 -11.39 9.08 -6.86
CA ARG A 18 -11.00 8.18 -7.95
C ARG A 18 -11.52 6.77 -7.68
N LYS A 19 -12.19 6.20 -8.69
CA LYS A 19 -12.64 4.81 -8.66
C LYS A 19 -11.43 3.89 -8.51
N ARG A 20 -11.47 3.05 -7.47
CA ARG A 20 -10.39 2.09 -7.23
C ARG A 20 -10.53 0.88 -8.17
N PRO A 21 -9.40 0.23 -8.53
CA PRO A 21 -9.41 -1.04 -9.24
C PRO A 21 -10.33 -2.06 -8.54
N SER A 22 -11.04 -2.88 -9.33
CA SER A 22 -11.82 -3.99 -8.80
C SER A 22 -10.92 -4.93 -7.99
N GLY A 23 -11.39 -5.37 -6.83
CA GLY A 23 -10.62 -6.19 -5.88
C GLY A 23 -10.00 -5.39 -4.73
N LEU A 24 -9.78 -4.09 -4.91
CA LEU A 24 -9.32 -3.21 -3.83
C LEU A 24 -10.48 -2.69 -2.97
N PRO A 25 -10.22 -2.44 -1.67
CA PRO A 25 -11.24 -1.92 -0.80
C PRO A 25 -11.56 -0.47 -1.13
N ALA A 26 -12.86 -0.12 -1.06
CA ALA A 26 -13.33 1.23 -1.33
C ALA A 26 -12.73 2.23 -0.32
N GLN A 27 -12.69 1.83 0.94
CA GLN A 27 -12.09 2.60 2.04
C GLN A 27 -11.05 1.75 2.78
N LEU A 28 -9.77 2.03 2.54
CA LEU A 28 -8.67 1.29 3.17
C LEU A 28 -8.58 1.56 4.68
N ASP A 29 -8.88 2.79 5.11
CA ASP A 29 -8.79 3.20 6.52
C ASP A 29 -9.73 2.36 7.41
N LEU A 30 -10.91 2.01 6.90
CA LEU A 30 -11.88 1.20 7.62
C LEU A 30 -11.42 -0.26 7.76
N ILE A 31 -10.83 -0.85 6.72
CA ILE A 31 -10.35 -2.25 6.80
C ILE A 31 -9.09 -2.35 7.65
N THR A 32 -8.22 -1.35 7.59
CA THR A 32 -6.97 -1.35 8.38
C THR A 32 -7.21 -1.01 9.84
N SER A 33 -8.41 -0.54 10.22
CA SER A 33 -8.78 -0.19 11.61
C SER A 33 -8.61 -1.37 12.59
N PRO A 34 -9.18 -2.58 12.34
CA PRO A 34 -8.94 -3.76 13.17
C PRO A 34 -7.46 -4.12 13.33
N TRP A 35 -6.67 -3.95 12.26
CA TRP A 35 -5.23 -4.20 12.29
C TRP A 35 -4.49 -3.20 13.20
N ARG A 36 -4.78 -1.90 13.06
CA ARG A 36 -4.21 -0.84 13.92
C ARG A 36 -4.55 -1.04 15.39
N SER A 37 -5.81 -1.38 15.66
CA SER A 37 -6.30 -1.67 17.01
C SER A 37 -5.60 -2.88 17.64
N SER A 38 -5.39 -3.94 16.85
CA SER A 38 -4.68 -5.14 17.30
C SER A 38 -3.19 -4.86 17.56
N LEU A 39 -2.54 -4.04 16.74
CA LEU A 39 -1.16 -3.62 16.97
C LEU A 39 -1.01 -2.77 18.24
N ALA A 40 -1.90 -1.80 18.45
CA ALA A 40 -1.90 -0.99 19.67
C ALA A 40 -2.11 -1.86 20.92
N ALA A 41 -3.06 -2.80 20.86
CA ALA A 41 -3.31 -3.76 21.92
C ALA A 41 -2.12 -4.70 22.18
N ALA A 42 -1.44 -5.15 21.12
CA ALA A 42 -0.23 -5.96 21.24
C ALA A 42 0.91 -5.19 21.92
N GLY A 43 1.11 -3.92 21.55
CA GLY A 43 2.07 -3.03 22.19
C GLY A 43 1.77 -2.81 23.68
N LEU A 44 0.52 -2.50 24.02
CA LEU A 44 0.10 -2.34 25.42
C LEU A 44 0.25 -3.64 26.22
N THR A 45 -0.14 -4.78 25.63
CA THR A 45 -0.02 -6.08 26.30
C THR A 45 1.43 -6.48 26.51
N GLY A 46 2.30 -6.23 25.52
CA GLY A 46 3.73 -6.47 25.63
C GLY A 46 4.37 -5.59 26.71
N PHE A 47 3.98 -4.32 26.80
CA PHE A 47 4.41 -3.43 27.88
C PHE A 47 3.96 -3.95 29.26
N LEU A 48 2.69 -4.36 29.40
CA LEU A 48 2.20 -4.94 30.66
C LEU A 48 2.88 -6.26 31.03
N ALA A 49 3.30 -7.05 30.02
CA ALA A 49 4.06 -8.27 30.24
C ALA A 49 5.45 -7.99 30.82
N LEU A 50 6.14 -6.93 30.34
CA LEU A 50 7.43 -6.50 30.89
C LEU A 50 7.31 -6.05 32.36
N VAL A 51 6.16 -5.51 32.76
CA VAL A 51 5.87 -5.11 34.16
C VAL A 51 5.35 -6.28 35.02
N GLY A 52 5.24 -7.50 34.46
CA GLY A 52 4.70 -8.67 35.17
C GLY A 52 3.20 -8.60 35.46
N ARG A 53 2.46 -7.74 34.75
CA ARG A 53 1.01 -7.52 34.93
C ARG A 53 0.16 -8.08 33.79
N SER A 54 0.73 -8.88 32.89
CA SER A 54 -0.03 -9.49 31.80
C SER A 54 -0.81 -10.72 32.28
N HIS A 55 -2.13 -10.60 32.40
CA HIS A 55 -3.02 -11.73 32.62
C HIS A 55 -3.49 -12.35 31.28
N PRO A 56 -3.82 -13.65 31.24
CA PRO A 56 -4.48 -14.23 30.07
C PRO A 56 -5.76 -13.45 29.75
N GLY A 57 -5.96 -13.12 28.47
CA GLY A 57 -7.09 -12.30 28.00
C GLY A 57 -6.89 -10.78 28.03
N THR A 58 -5.79 -10.26 28.60
CA THR A 58 -5.47 -8.82 28.57
C THR A 58 -5.41 -8.26 27.15
N PHE A 59 -4.86 -9.05 26.22
CA PHE A 59 -4.81 -8.70 24.79
C PHE A 59 -6.20 -8.47 24.21
N LEU A 60 -7.12 -9.44 24.34
CA LEU A 60 -8.47 -9.31 23.79
C LEU A 60 -9.26 -8.15 24.39
N ARG A 61 -9.13 -7.93 25.70
CA ARG A 61 -9.77 -6.77 26.36
C ARG A 61 -9.23 -5.45 25.81
N SER A 62 -7.91 -5.34 25.66
CA SER A 62 -7.25 -4.16 25.10
C SER A 62 -7.64 -3.96 23.64
N THR A 63 -7.67 -5.02 22.83
CA THR A 63 -8.10 -4.97 21.44
C THR A 63 -9.55 -4.53 21.32
N ALA A 64 -10.45 -5.00 22.18
CA ALA A 64 -11.83 -4.54 22.18
C ALA A 64 -11.94 -3.03 22.48
N PHE A 65 -11.20 -2.54 23.48
CA PHE A 65 -11.16 -1.13 23.81
C PHE A 65 -10.60 -0.28 22.66
N PHE A 66 -9.41 -0.64 22.14
CA PHE A 66 -8.79 0.08 21.03
C PHE A 66 -9.63 0.01 19.74
N SER A 67 -10.33 -1.10 19.50
CA SER A 67 -11.25 -1.24 18.37
C SER A 67 -12.37 -0.20 18.42
N ILE A 68 -13.00 -0.01 19.57
CA ILE A 68 -14.06 1.00 19.73
C ILE A 68 -13.51 2.41 19.53
N VAL A 69 -12.35 2.71 20.11
CA VAL A 69 -11.69 4.02 19.98
C VAL A 69 -11.29 4.29 18.53
N ASP A 70 -10.62 3.35 17.89
CA ASP A 70 -10.13 3.51 16.51
C ASP A 70 -11.25 3.49 15.47
N LEU A 71 -12.32 2.71 15.68
CA LEU A 71 -13.53 2.78 14.84
C LEU A 71 -14.26 4.11 15.00
N SER A 72 -14.35 4.63 16.22
CA SER A 72 -14.94 5.95 16.48
C SER A 72 -14.11 7.05 15.81
N TRP A 73 -12.79 6.97 15.93
CA TRP A 73 -11.87 7.90 15.29
C TRP A 73 -11.94 7.81 13.75
N THR A 74 -11.92 6.59 13.21
CA THR A 74 -11.98 6.34 11.76
C THR A 74 -13.32 6.77 11.18
N SER A 75 -14.44 6.52 11.86
CA SER A 75 -15.77 6.96 11.41
C SER A 75 -15.90 8.49 11.43
N ALA A 76 -15.41 9.15 12.49
CA ALA A 76 -15.33 10.62 12.54
C ALA A 76 -14.46 11.18 11.42
N GLY A 77 -13.31 10.55 11.15
CA GLY A 77 -12.42 10.92 10.04
C GLY A 77 -13.07 10.78 8.67
N LEU A 78 -13.75 9.65 8.40
CA LEU A 78 -14.47 9.42 7.15
C LEU A 78 -15.63 10.39 6.97
N TYR A 79 -16.37 10.70 8.03
CA TYR A 79 -17.43 11.70 8.00
C TYR A 79 -16.89 13.11 7.73
N GLY A 80 -15.82 13.51 8.44
CA GLY A 80 -15.15 14.78 8.18
C GLY A 80 -14.64 14.90 6.75
N GLN A 81 -14.05 13.82 6.22
CA GLN A 81 -13.59 13.77 4.84
C GLN A 81 -14.73 13.89 3.82
N ARG A 82 -15.87 13.24 4.09
CA ARG A 82 -17.08 13.35 3.27
C ARG A 82 -17.56 14.80 3.19
N GLU A 83 -17.60 15.50 4.31
CA GLU A 83 -17.99 16.92 4.38
C GLU A 83 -17.02 17.83 3.61
N ILE A 84 -15.71 17.60 3.74
CA ILE A 84 -14.70 18.35 2.95
C ILE A 84 -14.89 18.10 1.46
N ASN A 85 -15.06 16.84 1.04
CA ASN A 85 -15.25 16.48 -0.37
C ASN A 85 -16.51 17.12 -0.95
N ARG A 86 -17.61 17.21 -0.18
CA ARG A 86 -18.81 17.95 -0.59
C ARG A 86 -18.53 19.44 -0.85
N GLY A 87 -17.71 20.08 -0.02
CA GLY A 87 -17.26 21.45 -0.26
C GLY A 87 -16.48 21.58 -1.57
N VAL A 88 -15.58 20.63 -1.87
CA VAL A 88 -14.85 20.62 -3.15
C VAL A 88 -15.79 20.39 -4.34
N PHE A 89 -16.76 19.48 -4.22
CA PHE A 89 -17.72 19.24 -5.30
C PHE A 89 -18.58 20.46 -5.59
N LYS A 90 -19.03 21.19 -4.56
CA LYS A 90 -19.75 22.46 -4.73
C LYS A 90 -18.88 23.51 -5.43
N MET A 91 -17.63 23.67 -5.00
CA MET A 91 -16.67 24.61 -5.60
C MET A 91 -16.45 24.34 -7.10
N GLU A 92 -16.54 23.08 -7.52
CA GLU A 92 -16.34 22.69 -8.92
C GLU A 92 -17.66 22.46 -9.69
N ASN A 93 -18.81 22.82 -9.09
CA ASN A 93 -20.14 22.65 -9.65
C ASN A 93 -20.45 21.19 -10.08
N ILE A 94 -19.91 20.21 -9.34
CA ILE A 94 -20.15 18.78 -9.55
C ILE A 94 -21.25 18.33 -8.60
N THR A 95 -22.29 17.69 -9.12
CA THR A 95 -23.33 17.03 -8.31
C THR A 95 -22.90 15.60 -7.97
N PRO A 96 -22.48 15.30 -6.73
CA PRO A 96 -21.89 14.01 -6.41
C PRO A 96 -22.93 12.90 -6.42
N GLU A 97 -22.56 11.75 -6.98
CA GLU A 97 -23.35 10.52 -6.81
C GLU A 97 -23.44 10.12 -5.32
N PRO A 98 -24.62 9.70 -4.83
CA PRO A 98 -24.77 9.30 -3.44
C PRO A 98 -23.93 8.06 -3.15
N GLY A 99 -23.29 8.06 -1.98
CA GLY A 99 -22.49 6.94 -1.48
C GLY A 99 -23.36 5.70 -1.28
N LYS A 100 -22.77 4.52 -1.46
CA LYS A 100 -23.48 3.24 -1.34
C LYS A 100 -22.91 2.46 -0.17
N LEU A 101 -23.78 1.95 0.69
CA LEU A 101 -23.36 1.13 1.85
C LEU A 101 -22.66 -0.15 1.39
N TRP A 102 -23.17 -0.75 0.31
CA TRP A 102 -22.55 -1.91 -0.29
C TRP A 102 -22.84 -1.96 -1.79
N LYS A 103 -21.98 -2.66 -2.51
CA LYS A 103 -22.15 -2.99 -3.91
C LYS A 103 -21.71 -4.43 -4.13
N ARG A 104 -22.55 -5.20 -4.81
CA ARG A 104 -22.20 -6.55 -5.23
C ARG A 104 -21.08 -6.47 -6.26
N THR A 105 -20.01 -7.23 -6.03
CA THR A 105 -18.90 -7.37 -6.96
C THR A 105 -18.75 -8.84 -7.39
N THR A 106 -18.00 -9.09 -8.45
CA THR A 106 -17.76 -10.44 -8.99
C THR A 106 -16.47 -11.07 -8.45
N GLN A 107 -15.52 -10.26 -8.00
CA GLN A 107 -14.18 -10.70 -7.58
C GLN A 107 -14.02 -10.60 -6.08
N TRP A 108 -13.51 -11.66 -5.43
CA TRP A 108 -13.17 -11.67 -4.01
C TRP A 108 -12.35 -10.42 -3.62
N THR A 109 -12.77 -9.74 -2.55
CA THR A 109 -12.11 -8.54 -2.06
C THR A 109 -11.52 -8.78 -0.67
N ALA A 110 -10.63 -7.88 -0.26
CA ALA A 110 -10.12 -7.88 1.12
C ALA A 110 -11.24 -7.70 2.17
N HIS A 111 -12.39 -7.10 1.81
CA HIS A 111 -13.54 -6.98 2.72
C HIS A 111 -14.12 -8.35 3.07
N ASP A 112 -14.26 -9.25 2.08
CA ASP A 112 -14.85 -10.57 2.31
C ASP A 112 -13.96 -11.42 3.24
N ALA A 113 -12.64 -11.38 3.03
CA ALA A 113 -11.69 -12.05 3.90
C ALA A 113 -11.67 -11.47 5.33
N THR A 114 -11.78 -10.14 5.45
CA THR A 114 -11.88 -9.45 6.75
C THR A 114 -13.15 -9.86 7.48
N LEU A 115 -14.31 -9.85 6.80
CA LEU A 115 -15.58 -10.27 7.39
C LEU A 115 -15.57 -11.75 7.78
N ALA A 116 -15.07 -12.63 6.91
CA ALA A 116 -14.94 -14.05 7.20
C ALA A 116 -14.04 -14.30 8.42
N GLY A 117 -12.92 -13.59 8.50
CA GLY A 117 -12.03 -13.62 9.67
C GLY A 117 -12.74 -13.13 10.93
N GLY A 118 -13.52 -12.06 10.86
CA GLY A 118 -14.32 -11.56 11.98
C GLY A 118 -15.35 -12.57 12.48
N VAL A 119 -16.09 -13.21 11.57
CA VAL A 119 -17.04 -14.28 11.88
C VAL A 119 -16.33 -15.45 12.55
N LEU A 120 -15.18 -15.89 12.03
CA LEU A 120 -14.38 -16.95 12.64
C LEU A 120 -13.89 -16.56 14.04
N GLY A 121 -13.52 -15.29 14.24
CA GLY A 121 -13.20 -14.72 15.55
C GLY A 121 -14.36 -14.80 16.55
N ILE A 122 -15.58 -14.50 16.10
CA ILE A 122 -16.78 -14.63 16.95
C ILE A 122 -17.06 -16.10 17.28
N VAL A 123 -16.99 -16.99 16.29
CA VAL A 123 -17.21 -18.43 16.48
C VAL A 123 -16.19 -19.02 17.46
N THR A 124 -14.90 -18.67 17.33
CA THR A 124 -13.87 -19.10 18.28
C THR A 124 -14.12 -18.55 19.69
N ALA A 125 -14.66 -17.33 19.81
CA ALA A 125 -15.02 -16.75 21.11
C ALA A 125 -16.25 -17.39 21.79
N LEU A 126 -17.02 -18.22 21.07
CA LEU A 126 -18.09 -19.02 21.71
C LEU A 126 -17.52 -20.08 22.65
N ASN A 127 -16.28 -20.53 22.43
CA ASN A 127 -15.60 -21.45 23.32
C ASN A 127 -14.88 -20.68 24.45
N PRO A 128 -15.38 -20.68 25.71
CA PRO A 128 -14.74 -19.96 26.81
C PRO A 128 -13.33 -20.47 27.12
N ARG A 129 -13.01 -21.72 26.76
CA ARG A 129 -11.69 -22.30 26.98
C ARG A 129 -10.63 -21.80 26.00
N ALA A 130 -11.04 -21.29 24.83
CA ALA A 130 -10.11 -20.77 23.83
C ALA A 130 -9.41 -19.47 24.30
N PHE A 131 -10.09 -18.69 25.14
CA PHE A 131 -9.61 -17.37 25.57
C PHE A 131 -9.75 -17.19 27.09
N PRO A 132 -8.91 -17.87 27.90
CA PRO A 132 -8.95 -17.73 29.35
C PRO A 132 -8.73 -16.26 29.76
N GLY A 133 -9.50 -15.81 30.75
CA GLY A 133 -9.40 -14.45 31.31
C GLY A 133 -10.07 -13.33 30.50
N ALA A 134 -10.60 -13.60 29.30
CA ALA A 134 -11.50 -12.68 28.60
C ALA A 134 -12.98 -13.06 28.87
N TYR A 135 -13.77 -12.11 29.38
CA TYR A 135 -15.18 -12.35 29.73
C TYR A 135 -16.10 -11.29 29.13
N GLY A 136 -17.38 -11.64 28.99
CA GLY A 136 -18.44 -10.76 28.49
C GLY A 136 -18.25 -10.32 27.04
N ILE A 137 -18.79 -9.14 26.72
CA ILE A 137 -18.80 -8.57 25.36
C ILE A 137 -17.38 -8.29 24.84
N SER A 138 -16.44 -7.92 25.73
CA SER A 138 -15.04 -7.64 25.37
C SER A 138 -14.35 -8.84 24.70
N ARG A 139 -14.71 -10.07 25.09
CA ARG A 139 -14.21 -11.30 24.46
C ARG A 139 -14.63 -11.39 22.98
N PHE A 140 -15.90 -11.14 22.70
CA PHE A 140 -16.46 -11.22 21.35
C PHE A 140 -15.94 -10.09 20.45
N ILE A 141 -15.95 -8.85 20.93
CA ILE A 141 -15.43 -7.70 20.16
C ILE A 141 -13.92 -7.86 19.91
N GLY A 142 -13.16 -8.25 20.93
CA GLY A 142 -11.72 -8.48 20.82
C GLY A 142 -11.42 -9.58 19.80
N ALA A 143 -12.06 -10.74 19.92
CA ALA A 143 -11.84 -11.86 19.01
C ALA A 143 -12.29 -11.56 17.58
N ALA A 144 -13.44 -10.88 17.40
CA ALA A 144 -13.91 -10.42 16.10
C ALA A 144 -12.90 -9.45 15.46
N THR A 145 -12.36 -8.50 16.23
CA THR A 145 -11.38 -7.52 15.74
C THR A 145 -10.07 -8.21 15.32
N VAL A 146 -9.55 -9.14 16.14
CA VAL A 146 -8.36 -9.92 15.79
C VAL A 146 -8.61 -10.78 14.55
N GLY A 147 -9.78 -11.42 14.48
CA GLY A 147 -10.21 -12.20 13.32
C GLY A 147 -10.27 -11.34 12.05
N CYS A 148 -10.86 -10.15 12.13
CA CYS A 148 -10.86 -9.18 11.03
C CYS A 148 -9.44 -8.78 10.62
N ALA A 149 -8.55 -8.50 11.58
CA ALA A 149 -7.17 -8.11 11.31
C ALA A 149 -6.39 -9.23 10.59
N LEU A 150 -6.53 -10.48 11.03
CA LEU A 150 -5.94 -11.66 10.39
C LEU A 150 -6.54 -11.91 9.01
N GLY A 151 -7.87 -11.81 8.89
CA GLY A 151 -8.59 -11.94 7.62
C GLY A 151 -8.16 -10.90 6.59
N TYR A 152 -7.95 -9.65 7.02
CA TYR A 152 -7.40 -8.59 6.17
C TYR A 152 -5.99 -8.95 5.67
N LYS A 153 -5.08 -9.37 6.55
CA LYS A 153 -3.70 -9.72 6.16
C LYS A 153 -3.64 -10.95 5.26
N ALA A 154 -4.45 -11.96 5.55
CA ALA A 154 -4.60 -13.13 4.69
C ALA A 154 -5.17 -12.72 3.32
N GLY A 155 -6.23 -11.91 3.29
CA GLY A 155 -6.81 -11.39 2.05
C GLY A 155 -5.82 -10.55 1.24
N GLN A 156 -5.02 -9.73 1.90
CA GLN A 156 -3.97 -8.93 1.25
C GLN A 156 -2.94 -9.84 0.56
N THR A 157 -2.49 -10.87 1.27
CA THR A 157 -1.43 -11.79 0.82
C THR A 157 -1.92 -12.76 -0.25
N PHE A 158 -3.09 -13.37 -0.07
CA PHE A 158 -3.57 -14.46 -0.91
C PHE A 158 -4.52 -14.01 -2.02
N ILE A 159 -5.40 -13.03 -1.76
CA ILE A 159 -6.45 -12.63 -2.70
C ILE A 159 -5.96 -11.49 -3.57
N THR A 160 -5.47 -10.40 -2.96
CA THR A 160 -5.26 -9.19 -3.75
C THR A 160 -4.00 -9.22 -4.61
N ARG A 161 -2.96 -10.03 -4.30
CA ARG A 161 -1.67 -10.12 -5.02
C ARG A 161 -1.21 -8.82 -5.71
N ILE A 162 -1.48 -7.67 -5.09
CA ILE A 162 -1.14 -6.36 -5.64
C ILE A 162 0.24 -6.03 -5.14
N ASP A 163 1.11 -5.66 -6.07
CA ASP A 163 2.45 -5.21 -5.76
C ASP A 163 2.35 -4.08 -4.72
N PRO A 164 2.99 -4.22 -3.53
CA PRO A 164 3.00 -3.18 -2.52
C PRO A 164 3.51 -1.83 -3.06
N ARG A 165 4.40 -1.84 -4.06
CA ARG A 165 4.87 -0.63 -4.73
C ARG A 165 3.73 0.09 -5.44
N LEU A 166 2.89 -0.63 -6.17
CA LEU A 166 1.75 -0.04 -6.87
C LEU A 166 0.75 0.58 -5.89
N MET A 167 0.48 -0.09 -4.76
CA MET A 167 -0.39 0.45 -3.72
C MET A 167 0.18 1.76 -3.14
N SER A 168 1.47 1.80 -2.84
CA SER A 168 2.14 2.99 -2.32
C SER A 168 2.06 4.18 -3.29
N VAL A 169 2.18 3.93 -4.60
CA VAL A 169 2.06 4.95 -5.64
C VAL A 169 0.63 5.49 -5.69
N ILE A 170 -0.38 4.62 -5.67
CA ILE A 170 -1.79 5.01 -5.67
C ILE A 170 -2.09 5.87 -4.44
N GLU A 171 -1.71 5.42 -3.24
CA GLU A 171 -1.93 6.15 -1.99
C GLU A 171 -1.22 7.51 -1.98
N THR A 172 0.02 7.57 -2.46
CA THR A 172 0.77 8.82 -2.55
C THR A 172 0.11 9.79 -3.52
N SER A 173 -0.35 9.29 -4.67
CA SER A 173 -1.07 10.10 -5.67
C SER A 173 -2.40 10.63 -5.14
N ASP A 174 -3.16 9.81 -4.41
CA ASP A 174 -4.43 10.19 -3.77
C ASP A 174 -4.18 11.26 -2.71
N LYS A 175 -3.14 11.12 -1.88
CA LYS A 175 -2.76 12.09 -0.84
C LYS A 175 -2.38 13.44 -1.43
N ILE A 176 -1.55 13.46 -2.48
CA ILE A 176 -1.15 14.71 -3.15
C ILE A 176 -2.36 15.41 -3.75
N THR A 177 -3.24 14.65 -4.42
CA THR A 177 -4.47 15.18 -5.02
C THR A 177 -5.40 15.77 -3.96
N ARG A 178 -5.60 15.07 -2.84
CA ARG A 178 -6.36 15.56 -1.68
C ARG A 178 -5.79 16.84 -1.12
N ARG A 179 -4.48 16.89 -0.89
CA ARG A 179 -3.81 18.08 -0.35
C ARG A 179 -4.02 19.30 -1.24
N ARG A 180 -3.84 19.15 -2.56
CA ARG A 180 -4.06 20.25 -3.52
C ARG A 180 -5.51 20.75 -3.51
N ALA A 181 -6.47 19.84 -3.47
CA ALA A 181 -7.88 20.24 -3.43
C ALA A 181 -8.26 20.89 -2.09
N TYR A 182 -7.72 20.41 -0.98
CA TYR A 182 -7.97 20.99 0.34
C TYR A 182 -7.30 22.36 0.49
N ASP A 183 -6.11 22.54 -0.06
CA ASP A 183 -5.45 23.85 -0.13
C ASP A 183 -6.24 24.83 -1.00
N LYS A 184 -6.86 24.37 -2.11
CA LYS A 184 -7.77 25.18 -2.94
C LYS A 184 -9.02 25.55 -2.16
N LEU A 185 -9.67 24.58 -1.51
CA LEU A 185 -10.85 24.80 -0.67
C LEU A 185 -10.58 25.74 0.52
N GLN A 186 -9.36 25.74 1.06
CA GLN A 186 -8.98 26.63 2.15
C GLN A 186 -8.89 28.10 1.72
N ARG A 187 -8.59 28.37 0.44
CA ARG A 187 -8.47 29.73 -0.11
C ARG A 187 -9.80 30.32 -0.55
N ASP A 188 -10.79 29.47 -0.81
CA ASP A 188 -12.12 29.87 -1.25
C ASP A 188 -13.04 30.05 -0.04
N GLU A 189 -13.34 31.31 0.31
CA GLU A 189 -14.16 31.61 1.50
C GLU A 189 -15.64 31.23 1.30
N GLU A 190 -16.16 31.26 0.07
CA GLU A 190 -17.55 30.84 -0.22
C GLU A 190 -17.70 29.34 -0.04
N ALA A 191 -16.78 28.57 -0.63
CA ALA A 191 -16.79 27.11 -0.52
C ALA A 191 -16.54 26.67 0.94
N LYS A 192 -15.66 27.37 1.66
CA LYS A 192 -15.39 27.13 3.08
C LYS A 192 -16.57 27.50 3.98
N ALA A 193 -17.32 28.55 3.67
CA ALA A 193 -18.56 28.91 4.37
C ALA A 193 -19.66 27.85 4.17
N SER A 194 -19.65 27.14 3.04
CA SER A 194 -20.60 26.06 2.75
C SER A 194 -20.36 24.76 3.55
N LEU A 195 -19.21 24.64 4.24
CA LEU A 195 -18.86 23.48 5.06
C LEU A 195 -19.59 23.50 6.40
N SER A 196 -20.04 22.32 6.83
CA SER A 196 -20.51 22.14 8.21
C SER A 196 -19.41 22.46 9.23
N PHE A 197 -19.79 22.64 10.51
CA PHE A 197 -18.82 22.79 11.60
C PHE A 197 -17.79 21.65 11.61
N VAL A 198 -18.26 20.41 11.42
CA VAL A 198 -17.39 19.22 11.38
C VAL A 198 -16.48 19.25 10.14
N GLY A 199 -16.99 19.64 8.98
CA GLY A 199 -16.18 19.84 7.77
C GLY A 199 -15.08 20.89 7.96
N ARG A 200 -15.37 22.00 8.64
CA ARG A 200 -14.38 23.04 8.95
C ARG A 200 -13.31 22.55 9.94
N LEU A 201 -13.71 21.80 10.97
CA LEU A 201 -12.77 21.21 11.93
C LEU A 201 -11.87 20.18 11.25
N ALA A 202 -12.44 19.31 10.42
CA ALA A 202 -11.71 18.32 9.65
C ALA A 202 -10.76 18.98 8.64
N LEU A 203 -11.19 20.04 7.96
CA LEU A 203 -10.34 20.81 7.06
C LEU A 203 -9.15 21.40 7.82
N LYS A 204 -9.38 22.04 8.97
CA LYS A 204 -8.32 22.58 9.85
C LYS A 204 -7.35 21.50 10.31
N TYR A 205 -7.86 20.30 10.63
CA TYR A 205 -7.04 19.16 11.01
C TYR A 205 -6.13 18.69 9.86
N HIS A 206 -6.67 18.55 8.64
CA HIS A 206 -5.91 18.09 7.48
C HIS A 206 -4.94 19.12 6.90
N THR A 207 -5.27 20.41 6.99
CA THR A 207 -4.39 21.50 6.51
C THR A 207 -3.38 21.96 7.58
N SER A 208 -3.53 21.52 8.83
CA SER A 208 -2.59 21.85 9.91
C SER A 208 -1.19 21.31 9.63
N PRO A 209 -0.14 22.16 9.71
CA PRO A 209 1.25 21.73 9.50
C PRO A 209 1.69 20.73 10.57
N TYR A 210 1.20 20.85 11.80
CA TYR A 210 1.56 19.96 12.91
C TYR A 210 1.10 18.52 12.68
N VAL A 211 -0.13 18.35 12.18
CA VAL A 211 -0.68 17.03 11.86
C VAL A 211 0.10 16.39 10.72
N GLN A 212 0.55 17.18 9.73
CA GLN A 212 1.36 16.69 8.62
C GLN A 212 2.72 16.17 9.11
N ILE A 213 3.34 16.81 10.09
CA ILE A 213 4.59 16.34 10.71
C ILE A 213 4.36 15.01 11.44
N LEU A 214 3.28 14.89 12.20
CA LEU A 214 2.95 13.69 12.98
C LEU A 214 2.49 12.49 12.12
N GLN A 215 1.95 12.72 10.93
CA GLN A 215 1.52 11.65 10.02
C GLN A 215 2.68 10.98 9.26
N ASN A 216 3.85 11.64 9.15
CA ASN A 216 5.02 11.11 8.45
C ASN A 216 5.74 9.94 9.17
N PRO A 217 5.96 9.94 10.51
CA PRO A 217 6.73 8.88 11.18
C PRO A 217 5.98 7.55 11.36
N LEU A 218 4.65 7.56 11.52
CA LEU A 218 3.87 6.33 11.76
C LEU A 218 3.70 5.46 10.49
N TYR A 219 3.97 6.00 9.30
CA TYR A 219 3.95 5.23 8.06
C TYR A 219 5.17 4.31 7.90
N TYR A 220 6.28 4.63 8.57
CA TYR A 220 7.51 3.82 8.52
C TYR A 220 7.41 2.53 9.35
N ALA A 221 6.62 2.51 10.43
CA ALA A 221 6.46 1.33 11.28
C ALA A 221 5.63 0.20 10.62
N GLY A 222 4.81 0.53 9.61
CA GLY A 222 4.05 -0.47 8.82
C GLY A 222 4.89 -1.25 7.81
N ALA A 223 6.15 -0.85 7.60
CA ALA A 223 7.08 -1.43 6.61
C ALA A 223 8.26 -2.18 7.27
N MET A 224 8.08 -2.73 8.48
CA MET A 224 9.09 -3.58 9.15
C MET A 224 9.34 -4.95 8.47
N GLY A 225 9.00 -5.09 7.20
CA GLY A 225 9.30 -6.27 6.43
C GLY A 225 9.28 -5.97 4.94
N MET A 226 10.22 -5.13 4.47
CA MET A 226 10.90 -5.25 3.16
C MET A 226 11.80 -4.03 2.96
N VAL A 227 13.11 -4.31 2.91
CA VAL A 227 14.18 -3.41 2.47
C VAL A 227 13.87 -2.91 1.05
N GLY A 228 13.86 -1.60 0.84
CA GLY A 228 13.73 -1.05 -0.52
C GLY A 228 13.33 0.41 -0.59
N VAL A 229 14.32 1.29 -0.42
CA VAL A 229 14.45 2.66 -0.94
C VAL A 229 13.21 3.24 -1.67
N SER A 230 12.50 4.14 -1.01
CA SER A 230 11.72 5.18 -1.69
C SER A 230 11.85 6.49 -0.92
N SER A 231 12.99 7.14 -1.14
CA SER A 231 13.17 8.57 -0.90
C SER A 231 12.23 9.32 -1.84
N VAL A 232 10.96 9.44 -1.47
CA VAL A 232 10.04 10.37 -2.12
C VAL A 232 10.49 11.76 -1.69
N GLN A 233 11.21 12.42 -2.59
CA GLN A 233 11.55 13.83 -2.55
C GLN A 233 10.23 14.59 -2.41
N GLN A 234 9.91 14.97 -1.17
CA GLN A 234 8.84 15.90 -0.90
C GLN A 234 9.22 17.16 -1.66
N HIS A 235 8.45 17.53 -2.69
CA HIS A 235 8.45 18.90 -3.16
C HIS A 235 8.15 19.77 -1.95
N ALA A 236 9.21 20.31 -1.36
CA ALA A 236 9.12 21.38 -0.41
C ALA A 236 8.23 22.43 -1.07
N LYS A 237 7.17 22.85 -0.37
CA LYS A 237 6.65 24.20 -0.58
C LYS A 237 7.90 25.10 -0.62
N PRO A 238 8.03 26.03 -1.59
CA PRO A 238 9.13 26.97 -1.56
C PRO A 238 9.10 27.62 -0.17
N SER A 239 10.05 27.21 0.66
CA SER A 239 10.29 27.82 1.95
C SER A 239 10.78 29.21 1.58
N SER A 240 9.89 30.18 1.66
CA SER A 240 10.18 31.59 1.42
C SER A 240 11.11 32.17 2.51
N GLN A 241 11.84 31.34 3.26
CA GLN A 241 12.48 31.77 4.49
C GLN A 241 13.66 30.89 4.94
N ALA A 242 14.55 30.43 4.06
CA ALA A 242 15.88 29.95 4.49
C ALA A 242 16.88 29.81 3.33
N SER A 243 17.31 30.94 2.76
CA SER A 243 18.62 31.09 2.10
C SER A 243 18.73 32.53 1.59
N ARG A 244 19.11 33.45 2.47
CA ARG A 244 19.69 34.74 2.07
C ARG A 244 21.07 34.45 1.47
N GLY A 245 21.09 33.97 0.24
CA GLY A 245 22.21 34.11 -0.68
C GLY A 245 21.90 35.29 -1.61
N PRO A 246 22.64 36.41 -1.52
CA PRO A 246 22.36 37.59 -2.33
C PRO A 246 22.94 37.40 -3.74
N ALA A 247 22.16 36.89 -4.70
CA ALA A 247 22.32 37.20 -6.14
C ALA A 247 21.47 36.33 -7.10
N VAL A 248 21.06 35.10 -6.74
CA VAL A 248 20.61 34.13 -7.77
C VAL A 248 19.12 34.23 -8.12
N SER A 249 18.32 34.92 -7.30
CA SER A 249 16.86 35.00 -7.50
C SER A 249 16.40 35.95 -8.62
N SER A 250 17.21 36.93 -9.02
CA SER A 250 16.81 37.92 -10.05
C SER A 250 16.92 37.36 -11.48
N SER A 251 17.95 36.57 -11.79
CA SER A 251 18.13 35.96 -13.12
C SER A 251 17.09 34.88 -13.39
N LEU A 252 16.80 34.03 -12.40
CA LEU A 252 15.77 32.99 -12.52
C LEU A 252 14.36 33.57 -12.70
N GLN A 253 14.07 34.71 -12.07
CA GLN A 253 12.77 35.36 -12.21
C GLN A 253 12.61 36.04 -13.57
N ALA A 254 13.69 36.59 -14.14
CA ALA A 254 13.71 37.11 -15.51
C ALA A 254 13.56 35.98 -16.55
N ASP A 255 14.16 34.82 -16.29
CA ASP A 255 14.06 33.65 -17.18
C ASP A 255 12.68 32.97 -17.10
N ALA A 256 12.05 32.93 -15.92
CA ALA A 256 10.69 32.39 -15.77
C ALA A 256 9.63 33.16 -16.58
N ALA A 257 9.89 34.42 -16.92
CA ALA A 257 9.00 35.22 -17.78
C ALA A 257 9.14 34.86 -19.27
N LYS A 258 10.28 34.30 -19.69
CA LYS A 258 10.58 33.98 -21.10
C LYS A 258 10.51 32.49 -21.41
N PHE A 259 10.78 31.63 -20.43
CA PHE A 259 10.92 30.19 -20.58
C PHE A 259 10.00 29.44 -19.62
N THR A 260 9.52 28.27 -20.06
CA THR A 260 8.95 27.29 -19.13
C THR A 260 10.11 26.58 -18.45
N LEU A 261 10.35 26.91 -17.18
CA LEU A 261 11.46 26.37 -16.41
C LEU A 261 11.04 25.11 -15.67
N ILE A 262 11.69 23.98 -15.97
CA ILE A 262 11.55 22.74 -15.19
C ILE A 262 12.85 22.57 -14.40
N GLN A 263 12.77 22.72 -13.08
CA GLN A 263 13.91 22.53 -12.18
C GLN A 263 13.85 21.16 -11.54
N ILE A 264 14.98 20.45 -11.61
CA ILE A 264 15.22 19.22 -10.86
C ILE A 264 16.34 19.52 -9.87
N GLU A 265 16.02 19.40 -8.59
CA GLU A 265 16.96 19.59 -7.49
C GLU A 265 17.68 18.28 -7.19
N PHE A 266 19.01 18.34 -7.13
CA PHE A 266 19.86 17.22 -6.74
C PHE A 266 20.46 17.51 -5.36
N LYS A 267 20.71 16.47 -4.57
CA LYS A 267 21.47 16.64 -3.33
C LYS A 267 22.89 17.06 -3.70
N ALA A 268 23.45 18.01 -2.94
CA ALA A 268 24.86 18.34 -3.04
C ALA A 268 25.68 17.05 -2.96
N ASP A 269 26.64 16.90 -3.88
CA ASP A 269 27.61 15.80 -3.97
C ASP A 269 27.17 14.52 -4.71
N GLU A 270 25.89 14.36 -5.09
CA GLU A 270 25.46 13.16 -5.85
C GLU A 270 25.77 13.23 -7.35
N PHE A 271 25.87 14.43 -7.92
CA PHE A 271 26.17 14.63 -9.34
C PHE A 271 27.04 15.87 -9.53
N THR A 272 27.98 15.81 -10.46
CA THR A 272 28.72 16.98 -11.00
C THR A 272 28.63 16.88 -12.51
N GLY A 273 27.64 17.55 -13.09
CA GLY A 273 27.46 17.65 -14.54
C GLY A 273 27.71 19.08 -15.02
N PRO A 274 28.15 19.28 -16.27
CA PRO A 274 28.39 20.61 -16.85
C PRO A 274 27.13 21.50 -16.90
N ASP A 275 25.94 20.90 -16.81
CA ASP A 275 24.64 21.58 -16.88
C ASP A 275 24.04 21.93 -15.51
N MET A 276 24.83 21.83 -14.43
CA MET A 276 24.32 22.12 -13.08
C MET A 276 24.70 23.53 -12.63
N GLU A 277 23.70 24.38 -12.46
CA GLU A 277 23.84 25.71 -11.90
C GLU A 277 23.33 25.70 -10.45
N ALA A 278 24.23 25.94 -9.49
CA ALA A 278 23.90 26.05 -8.06
C ALA A 278 23.16 24.83 -7.44
N GLY A 279 23.46 23.61 -7.89
CA GLY A 279 22.83 22.38 -7.39
C GLY A 279 21.49 22.02 -8.05
N TYR A 280 21.07 22.81 -9.05
CA TYR A 280 19.88 22.56 -9.84
C TYR A 280 20.25 22.28 -11.29
N ARG A 281 19.51 21.35 -11.92
CA ARG A 281 19.47 21.26 -13.38
C ARG A 281 18.21 21.97 -13.85
N ALA A 282 18.38 23.12 -14.49
CA ALA A 282 17.30 23.91 -15.03
C ALA A 282 17.13 23.61 -16.53
N TYR A 283 16.03 22.97 -16.89
CA TYR A 283 15.64 22.85 -18.29
C TYR A 283 14.86 24.11 -18.67
N LYS A 284 15.46 24.95 -19.51
CA LYS A 284 14.82 26.14 -20.08
C LYS A 284 14.20 25.76 -21.41
N ASP A 285 12.87 25.78 -21.48
CA ASP A 285 12.14 25.53 -22.73
C ASP A 285 11.52 26.84 -23.22
N SER A 286 11.93 27.31 -24.40
CA SER A 286 11.33 28.50 -25.01
C SER A 286 10.17 28.08 -25.90
N PRO A 287 8.94 28.53 -25.63
CA PRO A 287 7.81 28.23 -26.49
C PRO A 287 7.95 28.81 -27.91
N GLN A 288 8.83 29.81 -28.11
CA GLN A 288 9.04 30.46 -29.40
C GLN A 288 10.00 29.69 -30.31
N THR A 289 10.95 28.92 -29.75
CA THR A 289 11.90 28.11 -30.53
C THR A 289 11.42 26.66 -30.72
N ARG A 290 10.22 26.34 -30.25
CA ARG A 290 9.64 25.01 -30.37
C ARG A 290 9.23 24.75 -31.82
N ASP A 291 10.07 24.02 -32.54
CA ASP A 291 9.67 23.43 -33.80
C ASP A 291 8.55 22.42 -33.56
N VAL A 292 7.36 22.73 -34.07
CA VAL A 292 6.16 21.90 -33.96
C VAL A 292 6.44 20.50 -34.50
N ASN A 293 7.26 20.38 -35.56
CA ASN A 293 7.61 19.11 -36.16
C ASN A 293 8.49 18.27 -35.23
N ALA A 294 9.49 18.87 -34.58
CA ALA A 294 10.35 18.18 -33.61
C ALA A 294 9.56 17.67 -32.40
N ILE A 295 8.57 18.44 -31.91
CA ILE A 295 7.69 17.99 -30.82
C ILE A 295 6.82 16.81 -31.26
N GLN A 296 6.28 16.88 -32.47
CA GLN A 296 5.44 15.83 -33.02
C GLN A 296 6.24 14.55 -33.24
N GLU A 297 7.45 14.66 -33.79
CA GLU A 297 8.39 13.55 -33.92
C GLU A 297 8.76 12.95 -32.56
N TRP A 298 9.07 13.77 -31.56
CA TRP A 298 9.37 13.30 -30.21
C TRP A 298 8.17 12.59 -29.56
N ARG A 299 6.95 13.14 -29.76
CA ARG A 299 5.70 12.52 -29.29
C ARG A 299 5.48 11.16 -29.93
N GLU A 300 5.74 11.03 -31.24
CA GLU A 300 5.70 9.75 -31.93
C GLU A 300 6.77 8.79 -31.43
N LYS A 301 8.00 9.26 -31.22
CA LYS A 301 9.09 8.47 -30.66
C LYS A 301 8.73 7.90 -29.29
N ILE A 302 8.11 8.70 -28.41
CA ILE A 302 7.60 8.24 -27.12
C ILE A 302 6.48 7.23 -27.28
N LYS A 303 5.53 7.44 -28.19
CA LYS A 303 4.48 6.45 -28.47
C LYS A 303 5.08 5.12 -28.91
N ARG A 304 6.02 5.14 -29.84
CA ARG A 304 6.76 3.95 -30.30
C ARG A 304 7.49 3.26 -29.15
N HIS A 305 8.20 4.00 -28.30
CA HIS A 305 8.87 3.43 -27.12
C HIS A 305 7.88 2.81 -26.13
N ARG A 306 6.74 3.46 -25.86
CA ARG A 306 5.69 2.90 -25.00
C ARG A 306 5.11 1.61 -25.57
N GLU A 307 4.88 1.56 -26.87
CA GLU A 307 4.40 0.35 -27.55
C GLU A 307 5.45 -0.77 -27.51
N GLN A 308 6.72 -0.44 -27.70
CA GLN A 308 7.81 -1.40 -27.58
C GLN A 308 7.92 -1.96 -26.17
N ILE A 309 7.96 -1.10 -25.14
CA ILE A 309 7.98 -1.50 -23.73
C ILE A 309 6.75 -2.38 -23.41
N ARG A 310 5.57 -2.03 -23.93
CA ARG A 310 4.36 -2.85 -23.75
C ARG A 310 4.53 -4.25 -24.33
N LYS A 311 5.12 -4.38 -25.52
CA LYS A 311 5.42 -5.68 -26.15
C LYS A 311 6.46 -6.48 -25.33
N GLU A 312 7.52 -5.83 -24.87
CA GLU A 312 8.57 -6.45 -24.04
C GLU A 312 8.03 -6.93 -22.70
N ILE A 313 7.18 -6.14 -22.05
CA ILE A 313 6.49 -6.52 -20.81
C ILE A 313 5.61 -7.74 -21.03
N VAL A 314 4.86 -7.82 -22.13
CA VAL A 314 4.04 -9.00 -22.46
C VAL A 314 4.92 -10.24 -22.65
N LEU A 315 6.07 -10.11 -23.33
CA LEU A 315 7.03 -11.22 -23.50
C LEU A 315 7.63 -11.67 -22.16
N LEU A 316 8.03 -10.72 -21.31
CA LEU A 316 8.53 -10.99 -19.97
C LEU A 316 7.49 -11.71 -19.12
N TRP A 317 6.23 -11.23 -19.12
CA TRP A 317 5.15 -11.90 -18.42
C TRP A 317 4.90 -13.32 -18.91
N ARG A 318 4.93 -13.55 -20.22
CA ARG A 318 4.79 -14.89 -20.79
C ARG A 318 5.93 -15.82 -20.33
N ARG A 319 7.16 -15.32 -20.31
CA ARG A 319 8.33 -16.08 -19.86
C ARG A 319 8.31 -16.36 -18.36
N LEU A 320 7.87 -15.39 -17.56
CA LEU A 320 7.71 -15.53 -16.12
C LEU A 320 6.60 -16.52 -15.77
N GLY A 321 5.45 -16.45 -16.46
CA GLY A 321 4.36 -17.42 -16.28
C GLY A 321 4.80 -18.86 -16.53
N LEU A 322 5.54 -19.12 -17.62
CA LEU A 322 6.08 -20.45 -17.88
C LEU A 322 7.06 -20.94 -16.80
N ARG A 323 7.87 -20.05 -16.22
CA ARG A 323 8.76 -20.40 -15.10
C ARG A 323 8.00 -20.66 -13.81
N GLU A 324 6.94 -19.90 -13.56
CA GLU A 324 6.05 -20.09 -12.42
C GLU A 324 5.36 -21.46 -12.52
N ASP A 325 4.85 -21.86 -13.69
CA ASP A 325 4.26 -23.19 -13.91
C ASP A 325 5.26 -24.32 -13.65
N ILE A 326 6.50 -24.22 -14.14
CA ILE A 326 7.57 -25.19 -13.88
C ILE A 326 7.89 -25.28 -12.38
N PHE A 327 7.96 -24.13 -11.70
CA PHE A 327 8.25 -24.08 -10.27
C PHE A 327 7.19 -24.83 -9.45
N TYR A 328 5.90 -24.68 -9.78
CA TYR A 328 4.84 -25.40 -9.10
C TYR A 328 4.82 -26.90 -9.41
N LEU A 329 5.12 -27.31 -10.64
CA LEU A 329 5.23 -28.73 -11.00
C LEU A 329 6.35 -29.45 -10.23
N GLN A 330 7.52 -28.80 -10.07
CA GLN A 330 8.63 -29.36 -9.28
C GLN A 330 8.31 -29.51 -7.79
N THR A 331 7.44 -28.64 -7.26
CA THR A 331 7.05 -28.70 -5.84
C THR A 331 6.12 -29.89 -5.55
N GLU A 332 5.37 -30.36 -6.55
CA GLU A 332 4.53 -31.56 -6.44
C GLU A 332 5.36 -32.85 -6.52
N GLU A 333 6.40 -32.89 -7.36
CA GLU A 333 7.33 -34.03 -7.44
C GLU A 333 8.08 -34.25 -6.12
N ASP A 334 8.55 -33.17 -5.47
CA ASP A 334 9.22 -33.25 -4.16
C ASP A 334 8.28 -33.74 -3.04
N ARG A 335 6.98 -33.47 -3.13
CA ARG A 335 5.98 -34.03 -2.20
C ARG A 335 5.72 -35.52 -2.47
N GLY A 336 5.77 -35.95 -3.73
CA GLY A 336 5.62 -37.36 -4.12
C GLY A 336 6.77 -38.24 -3.59
N ILE A 337 8.01 -37.75 -3.69
CA ILE A 337 9.21 -38.47 -3.23
C ILE A 337 9.22 -38.63 -1.70
N ARG A 338 8.81 -37.61 -0.93
CA ARG A 338 8.71 -37.74 0.54
C ARG A 338 7.63 -38.72 1.01
N SER A 339 6.56 -38.96 0.24
CA SER A 339 5.51 -39.89 0.65
C SER A 339 5.87 -41.37 0.43
N SER A 340 6.79 -41.66 -0.49
CA SER A 340 7.19 -43.02 -0.85
C SER A 340 8.28 -43.60 0.06
N ASP A 341 9.09 -42.77 0.73
CA ASP A 341 10.12 -43.23 1.67
C ASP A 341 9.59 -43.52 3.10
N THR A 342 8.52 -42.85 3.54
CA THR A 342 7.95 -43.10 4.88
C THR A 342 7.21 -44.43 5.02
N THR A 343 6.93 -45.14 3.93
CA THR A 343 6.21 -46.42 3.97
C THR A 343 7.15 -47.65 3.99
N LYS A 344 8.46 -47.46 3.80
CA LYS A 344 9.44 -48.57 3.84
C LYS A 344 10.26 -48.65 5.13
N GLN A 345 10.13 -47.69 6.05
CA GLN A 345 10.95 -47.62 7.27
C GLN A 345 10.24 -48.07 8.56
N THR A 346 9.15 -48.85 8.46
CA THR A 346 8.45 -49.48 9.61
C THR A 346 8.41 -51.01 9.55
N ARG A 347 9.28 -51.65 8.76
CA ARG A 347 9.48 -53.10 8.78
C ARG A 347 10.97 -53.43 8.61
N LYS A 348 11.75 -53.32 9.69
CA LYS A 348 12.97 -54.13 9.96
C LYS A 348 13.62 -53.67 11.26
N SER A 349 13.08 -54.12 12.39
CA SER A 349 13.84 -54.28 13.63
C SER A 349 13.59 -55.68 14.15
N ASN A 350 14.22 -56.67 13.52
CA ASN A 350 14.61 -57.93 14.13
C ASN A 350 15.51 -58.73 13.18
N CYS A 351 16.48 -59.43 13.78
CA CYS A 351 17.63 -60.12 13.18
C CYS A 351 18.70 -59.15 12.65
N GLY A 352 19.94 -59.15 13.14
CA GLY A 352 20.73 -60.29 13.58
C GLY A 352 21.91 -60.41 12.62
N ARG A 353 23.08 -59.97 13.08
CA ARG A 353 24.44 -60.40 12.71
C ARG A 353 24.59 -61.03 11.30
N CYS A 354 25.25 -60.31 10.38
CA CYS A 354 26.28 -60.89 9.50
C CYS A 354 27.09 -59.80 8.79
N THR A 355 28.40 -59.93 8.95
CA THR A 355 29.47 -59.34 8.15
C THR A 355 29.33 -59.75 6.68
N GLU A 356 29.47 -58.81 5.74
CA GLU A 356 30.22 -59.05 4.50
C GLU A 356 30.47 -57.75 3.72
N GLN A 357 31.75 -57.58 3.39
CA GLN A 357 32.30 -56.74 2.33
C GLN A 357 31.50 -56.88 1.03
N THR A 358 31.14 -55.77 0.38
CA THR A 358 31.11 -55.72 -1.10
C THR A 358 31.31 -54.30 -1.61
N MET A 359 31.97 -54.24 -2.76
CA MET A 359 32.70 -53.14 -3.37
C MET A 359 31.89 -51.92 -3.81
N LEU A 360 32.63 -50.80 -3.81
CA LEU A 360 32.51 -49.64 -4.69
C LEU A 360 32.00 -49.98 -6.10
N ASN A 361 30.94 -49.30 -6.53
CA ASN A 361 30.66 -49.08 -7.95
C ASN A 361 30.01 -47.70 -8.14
N LEU A 362 30.81 -46.74 -8.61
CA LEU A 362 30.38 -45.45 -9.13
C LEU A 362 29.96 -45.62 -10.60
N PRO A 363 28.72 -45.29 -11.00
CA PRO A 363 28.41 -45.16 -12.42
C PRO A 363 28.84 -43.79 -12.95
N ALA A 364 29.45 -43.84 -14.12
CA ALA A 364 30.10 -42.77 -14.85
C ALA A 364 29.17 -41.61 -15.24
N GLN A 365 29.73 -40.41 -15.17
CA GLN A 365 29.21 -39.20 -15.82
C GLN A 365 29.27 -39.35 -17.35
N ASN A 366 28.19 -38.96 -18.02
CA ASN A 366 28.10 -38.93 -19.48
C ASN A 366 27.80 -37.49 -19.93
N PRO A 367 28.75 -36.75 -20.53
CA PRO A 367 28.47 -35.45 -21.11
C PRO A 367 28.16 -35.62 -22.59
N LYS A 368 26.93 -35.33 -23.02
CA LYS A 368 26.58 -35.28 -24.44
C LYS A 368 26.06 -33.91 -24.89
N HIS A 369 26.82 -33.39 -25.85
CA HIS A 369 26.43 -32.56 -26.99
C HIS A 369 26.11 -31.07 -26.80
N ARG A 370 27.22 -30.32 -26.92
CA ARG A 370 27.37 -29.10 -27.73
C ARG A 370 26.69 -29.26 -29.10
N SER A 371 25.72 -28.41 -29.42
CA SER A 371 25.23 -28.19 -30.78
C SER A 371 25.53 -26.75 -31.18
N SER A 372 26.39 -26.63 -32.19
CA SER A 372 26.66 -25.45 -33.00
C SER A 372 25.44 -25.12 -33.87
N ARG A 373 25.06 -23.84 -33.94
CA ARG A 373 24.41 -23.30 -35.14
C ARG A 373 25.16 -22.05 -35.59
N GLN A 374 25.47 -22.09 -36.89
CA GLN A 374 25.86 -21.00 -37.76
C GLN A 374 24.73 -19.99 -37.92
#